data_AF-A0A2Z2NXJ3-F1
#
_entry.id   AF-A0A2Z2NXJ3-F1
#
_cell.length_a   1.000
_cell.length_b   1.000
_cell.length_c   1.000
_cell.angle_alpha   90.00
_cell.angle_beta   90.00
_cell.angle_gamma   90.00
#
_symmetry.space_group_name_H-M   'P 1'
#
loop_
_entity.id
_entity.type
_entity.pdbx_description
1 polymer ?
#
loop_
_entity_poly.entity_id
_entity_poly.type
_entity_poly.pdbx_seq_one_letter_code
_entity_poly.pdbx_strand_id
1 'polypeptide(L)'
;MRTVTDRIRHALCFELIGFLLVVPLGILMFGLTLQDVGVIGVFGSVIATLWVYCFNYLFDHALLRRYGTVKKTFRQRLLNSFMFEIGLLMVLLPFISFYLNISLWEALKMDIALAAFYLIYSFAYNCVYDYLFPLPVMAEAH
;
A
#
# COMPACT_ATOMS: atom_id res chain seq x y z
N MET A 1 24.13 8.90 11.28
CA MET A 1 23.45 8.34 10.08
C MET A 1 22.95 6.95 10.44
N ARG A 2 21.65 6.66 10.27
CA ARG A 2 21.08 5.32 10.52
C ARG A 2 21.83 4.28 9.68
N THR A 3 22.40 3.27 10.31
CA THR A 3 23.10 2.17 9.64
C THR A 3 22.13 1.40 8.76
N VAL A 4 22.63 0.82 7.66
CA VAL A 4 21.81 0.01 6.72
C VAL A 4 21.20 -1.20 7.45
N THR A 5 21.91 -1.73 8.43
CA THR A 5 21.50 -2.85 9.28
C THR A 5 20.26 -2.55 10.13
N ASP A 6 20.14 -1.33 10.68
CA ASP A 6 18.96 -0.92 11.45
C ASP A 6 17.71 -0.80 10.56
N ARG A 7 17.87 -0.36 9.30
CA ARG A 7 16.75 -0.27 8.36
C ARG A 7 16.25 -1.64 7.93
N ILE A 8 17.17 -2.59 7.69
CA ILE A 8 16.81 -3.97 7.32
C ILE A 8 16.11 -4.66 8.49
N ARG A 9 16.62 -4.52 9.71
CA ARG A 9 15.97 -5.07 10.91
C ARG A 9 14.57 -4.48 11.11
N HIS A 10 14.41 -3.17 10.92
CA HIS A 10 13.11 -2.50 11.02
C HIS A 10 12.13 -3.00 9.97
N ALA A 11 12.54 -3.04 8.69
CA ALA A 11 11.69 -3.53 7.61
C ALA A 11 11.28 -4.99 7.83
N LEU A 12 12.21 -5.86 8.22
CA LEU A 12 11.92 -7.27 8.50
C LEU A 12 10.98 -7.43 9.70
N CYS A 13 11.20 -6.70 10.80
CA CYS A 13 10.31 -6.76 11.96
C CYS A 13 8.91 -6.22 11.64
N PHE A 14 8.81 -5.15 10.86
CA PHE A 14 7.54 -4.61 10.39
C PHE A 14 6.78 -5.62 9.53
N GLU A 15 7.47 -6.22 8.57
CA GLU A 15 6.84 -7.15 7.64
C GLU A 15 6.46 -8.46 8.33
N LEU A 16 7.31 -8.98 9.23
CA LEU A 16 7.00 -10.18 10.02
C LEU A 16 5.83 -9.97 10.96
N ILE A 17 5.82 -8.88 11.74
CA ILE A 17 4.72 -8.60 12.69
C ILE A 17 3.43 -8.30 11.92
N GLY A 18 3.51 -7.51 10.85
CA GLY A 18 2.39 -7.23 9.96
C GLY A 18 1.80 -8.52 9.39
N PHE A 19 2.63 -9.41 8.85
CA PHE A 19 2.20 -10.70 8.32
C PHE A 19 1.56 -11.59 9.40
N LEU A 20 2.16 -11.66 10.59
CA LEU A 20 1.66 -12.46 11.72
C LEU A 20 0.29 -11.96 12.22
N LEU A 21 -0.04 -10.68 12.02
CA LEU A 21 -1.35 -10.13 12.36
C LEU A 21 -2.36 -10.23 11.20
N VAL A 22 -1.92 -10.00 9.95
CA VAL A 22 -2.79 -10.05 8.77
C VAL A 22 -3.29 -11.46 8.49
N VAL A 23 -2.46 -12.48 8.65
CA VAL A 23 -2.83 -13.88 8.40
C VAL A 23 -4.01 -14.34 9.28
N PRO A 24 -3.96 -14.26 10.62
CA PRO A 24 -5.09 -14.66 11.46
C PRO A 24 -6.30 -13.76 11.26
N LEU A 25 -6.11 -12.47 10.99
CA LEU A 25 -7.22 -11.57 10.68
C LEU A 25 -7.92 -11.96 9.37
N GLY A 26 -7.15 -12.33 8.34
CA GLY A 26 -7.67 -12.85 7.07
C GLY A 26 -8.43 -14.17 7.24
N ILE A 27 -7.90 -15.09 8.05
CA ILE A 27 -8.56 -16.36 8.37
C ILE A 27 -9.87 -16.12 9.13
N LEU A 28 -9.86 -15.28 10.18
CA LEU A 28 -11.02 -15.06 11.06
C LEU A 28 -12.12 -14.22 10.41
N MET A 29 -11.76 -13.16 9.67
CA MET A 29 -12.72 -12.24 9.07
C MET A 29 -13.25 -12.72 7.72
N PHE A 30 -12.42 -13.40 6.94
CA PHE A 30 -12.70 -13.72 5.54
C PHE A 30 -12.59 -15.22 5.21
N GLY A 31 -12.21 -16.07 6.17
CA GLY A 31 -12.09 -17.51 5.96
C GLY A 31 -10.93 -17.90 5.03
N LEU A 32 -9.97 -17.01 4.81
CA LEU A 32 -8.85 -17.23 3.88
C LEU A 32 -7.87 -18.27 4.43
N THR A 33 -7.22 -19.02 3.56
CA THR A 33 -6.08 -19.86 3.96
C THR A 33 -4.77 -19.08 3.91
N LEU A 34 -3.72 -19.57 4.58
CA LEU A 34 -2.37 -19.00 4.50
C LEU A 34 -1.88 -18.90 3.04
N GLN A 35 -2.24 -19.91 2.23
CA GLN A 35 -1.87 -19.95 0.82
C GLN A 35 -2.58 -18.83 0.03
N ASP A 36 -3.85 -18.57 0.31
CA ASP A 36 -4.60 -17.52 -0.39
C ASP A 36 -4.05 -16.12 -0.09
N VAL A 37 -3.73 -15.83 1.17
CA VAL A 37 -3.12 -14.54 1.56
C VAL A 37 -1.76 -14.36 0.84
N GLY A 38 -0.97 -15.43 0.75
CA GLY A 38 0.31 -15.41 0.02
C GLY A 38 0.13 -15.19 -1.48
N VAL A 39 -0.79 -15.90 -2.11
CA VAL A 39 -1.06 -15.77 -3.56
C VAL A 39 -1.61 -14.38 -3.88
N ILE A 40 -2.60 -13.90 -3.13
CA ILE A 40 -3.19 -12.56 -3.32
C ILE A 40 -2.13 -11.48 -3.09
N GLY A 41 -1.28 -11.62 -2.06
CA GLY A 41 -0.19 -10.69 -1.80
C GLY A 41 0.83 -10.64 -2.95
N VAL A 42 1.32 -11.79 -3.39
CA VAL A 42 2.33 -11.87 -4.46
C VAL A 42 1.75 -11.39 -5.79
N PHE A 43 0.64 -11.97 -6.26
CA PHE A 43 0.05 -11.58 -7.54
C PHE A 43 -0.51 -10.15 -7.49
N GLY A 44 -1.11 -9.75 -6.38
CA GLY A 44 -1.57 -8.38 -6.15
C GLY A 44 -0.41 -7.39 -6.24
N SER A 45 0.76 -7.68 -5.66
CA SER A 45 1.94 -6.82 -5.78
C SER A 45 2.45 -6.69 -7.22
N VAL A 46 2.42 -7.78 -7.99
CA VAL A 46 2.82 -7.77 -9.41
C VAL A 46 1.84 -6.96 -10.23
N ILE A 47 0.54 -7.20 -10.07
CA ILE A 47 -0.52 -6.45 -10.75
C ILE A 47 -0.43 -4.96 -10.39
N ALA A 48 -0.28 -4.64 -9.11
CA ALA A 48 -0.14 -3.26 -8.64
C ALA A 48 1.11 -2.59 -9.24
N THR A 49 2.25 -3.27 -9.28
CA THR A 49 3.49 -2.75 -9.87
C THR A 49 3.33 -2.50 -11.37
N LEU A 50 2.72 -3.45 -12.09
CA LEU A 50 2.40 -3.29 -13.51
C LEU A 50 1.42 -2.14 -13.73
N TRP A 51 0.40 -1.99 -12.87
CA TRP A 51 -0.56 -0.89 -12.94
C TRP A 51 0.10 0.46 -12.69
N VAL A 52 0.96 0.57 -11.67
CA VAL A 52 1.78 1.76 -11.39
C VAL A 52 2.57 2.16 -12.63
N TYR A 53 3.25 1.20 -13.26
CA TYR A 53 4.02 1.45 -14.47
C TYR A 53 3.14 1.90 -15.64
N CYS A 54 2.07 1.16 -15.96
CA CYS A 54 1.14 1.48 -17.04
C CYS A 54 0.47 2.85 -16.85
N PHE A 55 0.04 3.15 -15.64
CA PHE A 55 -0.60 4.42 -15.32
C PHE A 55 0.38 5.59 -15.40
N ASN A 56 1.60 5.44 -14.86
CA ASN A 56 2.64 6.46 -15.00
C ASN A 56 2.96 6.72 -16.48
N TYR A 57 3.09 5.67 -17.29
CA TYR A 57 3.32 5.80 -18.73
C TYR A 57 2.18 6.52 -19.45
N LEU A 58 0.93 6.12 -19.20
CA LEU A 58 -0.24 6.74 -19.81
C LEU A 58 -0.39 8.21 -19.39
N PHE A 59 -0.11 8.50 -18.12
CA PHE A 59 -0.20 9.84 -17.56
C PHE A 59 0.89 10.76 -18.09
N ASP A 60 2.14 10.29 -18.18
CA ASP A 60 3.24 11.05 -18.78
C ASP A 60 2.94 11.37 -20.25
N HIS A 61 2.42 10.39 -21.00
CA HIS A 61 2.01 10.58 -22.39
C HIS A 61 0.84 11.56 -22.52
N ALA A 62 -0.13 11.50 -21.60
CA ALA A 62 -1.26 12.42 -21.55
C ALA A 62 -0.84 13.85 -21.18
N LEU A 63 0.11 14.01 -20.24
CA LEU A 63 0.64 15.32 -19.83
C LEU A 63 1.43 15.98 -20.96
N LEU A 64 2.28 15.21 -21.62
CA LEU A 64 3.05 15.64 -22.79
C LEU A 64 2.14 16.09 -23.94
N ARG A 65 1.06 15.34 -24.21
CA ARG A 65 0.09 15.71 -25.25
C ARG A 65 -0.80 16.90 -24.91
N ARG A 66 -1.22 17.06 -23.65
CA ARG A 66 -2.22 18.08 -23.28
C ARG A 66 -1.66 19.42 -22.84
N TYR A 67 -0.51 19.47 -22.17
CA TYR A 67 -0.10 20.69 -21.47
C TYR A 67 1.30 21.22 -21.80
N GLY A 68 2.15 20.45 -22.48
CA GLY A 68 3.48 20.89 -22.92
C GLY A 68 4.39 21.43 -21.81
N THR A 69 4.02 21.27 -20.54
CA THR A 69 4.65 21.88 -19.37
C THR A 69 4.51 20.95 -18.15
N VAL A 70 5.54 20.92 -17.31
CA VAL A 70 5.69 19.96 -16.19
C VAL A 70 5.08 20.49 -14.86
N LYS A 71 4.47 21.69 -14.87
CA LYS A 71 3.91 22.31 -13.65
C LYS A 71 2.51 21.75 -13.34
N LYS A 72 2.46 20.61 -12.65
CA LYS A 72 1.22 20.02 -12.10
C LYS A 72 0.55 21.00 -11.11
N THR A 73 -0.64 21.49 -11.45
CA THR A 73 -1.50 22.22 -10.50
C THR A 73 -2.00 21.25 -9.41
N PHE A 74 -2.24 21.72 -8.19
CA PHE A 74 -2.68 20.87 -7.07
C PHE A 74 -3.92 20.03 -7.41
N ARG A 75 -4.88 20.61 -8.16
CA ARG A 75 -6.09 19.94 -8.65
C ARG A 75 -5.79 18.76 -9.59
N GLN A 76 -4.75 18.87 -10.43
CA GLN A 76 -4.35 17.80 -11.35
C GLN A 76 -3.69 16.64 -10.61
N ARG A 77 -2.96 16.89 -9.51
CA ARG A 77 -2.43 15.80 -8.67
C ARG A 77 -3.54 15.05 -7.97
N LEU A 78 -4.51 15.77 -7.41
CA LEU A 78 -5.63 15.16 -6.71
C LEU A 78 -6.44 14.26 -7.66
N LEU A 79 -6.84 14.79 -8.83
CA LEU A 79 -7.56 14.01 -9.84
C LEU A 79 -6.75 12.79 -10.29
N ASN A 80 -5.44 12.94 -10.47
CA ASN A 80 -4.57 11.84 -10.87
C ASN A 80 -4.51 10.74 -9.81
N SER A 81 -4.34 11.10 -8.54
CA SER A 81 -4.33 10.13 -7.44
C SER A 81 -5.66 9.39 -7.33
N PHE A 82 -6.80 10.09 -7.47
CA PHE A 82 -8.11 9.44 -7.49
C PHE A 82 -8.28 8.52 -8.70
N MET A 83 -7.89 8.94 -9.90
CA MET A 83 -7.98 8.08 -11.10
C MET A 83 -7.06 6.87 -11.01
N PHE A 84 -5.87 7.03 -10.43
CA PHE A 84 -4.94 5.93 -10.18
C PHE A 84 -5.55 4.90 -9.25
N GLU A 85 -6.06 5.35 -8.11
CA GLU A 85 -6.63 4.49 -7.07
C GLU A 85 -7.87 3.74 -7.58
N ILE A 86 -8.81 4.47 -8.20
CA ILE A 86 -10.04 3.88 -8.74
C ILE A 86 -9.72 2.89 -9.86
N GLY A 87 -8.77 3.23 -10.73
CA GLY A 87 -8.32 2.34 -11.79
C GLY A 87 -7.65 1.07 -11.26
N LEU A 88 -6.83 1.20 -10.21
CA LEU A 88 -6.20 0.06 -9.55
C LEU A 88 -7.27 -0.85 -8.94
N LEU A 89 -8.25 -0.29 -8.22
CA LEU A 89 -9.37 -1.04 -7.65
C LEU A 89 -10.16 -1.78 -8.74
N MET A 90 -10.40 -1.15 -9.90
CA MET A 90 -11.10 -1.80 -11.02
C MET A 90 -10.34 -2.99 -11.62
N VAL A 91 -9.02 -3.08 -11.47
CA VAL A 91 -8.22 -4.22 -11.94
C VAL A 91 -8.00 -5.25 -10.83
N LEU A 92 -7.71 -4.79 -9.62
CA LEU A 92 -7.37 -5.62 -8.48
C LEU A 92 -8.59 -6.34 -7.90
N LEU A 93 -9.73 -5.65 -7.78
CA LEU A 93 -10.93 -6.25 -7.18
C LEU A 93 -11.50 -7.42 -8.01
N PRO A 94 -11.62 -7.34 -9.35
CA PRO A 94 -12.04 -8.49 -10.15
C PRO A 94 -11.06 -9.65 -10.06
N PHE A 95 -9.76 -9.39 -9.96
CA PHE A 95 -8.75 -10.44 -9.78
C PHE A 95 -8.96 -11.18 -8.45
N ILE A 96 -9.09 -10.44 -7.34
CA ILE A 96 -9.33 -11.02 -6.01
C ILE A 96 -10.67 -11.77 -5.97
N SER A 97 -11.72 -11.16 -6.52
CA SER A 97 -13.06 -11.76 -6.61
C SER A 97 -13.05 -13.07 -7.40
N PHE A 98 -12.35 -13.11 -8.54
CA PHE A 98 -12.20 -14.31 -9.35
C PHE A 98 -11.40 -15.40 -8.63
N TYR A 99 -10.29 -15.04 -7.98
CA TYR A 99 -9.44 -15.99 -7.26
C TYR A 99 -10.17 -16.62 -6.06
N LEU A 100 -10.82 -15.80 -5.23
CA LEU A 100 -11.52 -16.24 -4.02
C LEU A 100 -12.96 -16.73 -4.27
N ASN A 101 -13.48 -16.60 -5.49
CA ASN A 101 -14.89 -16.86 -5.81
C ASN A 101 -15.88 -16.09 -4.91
N ILE A 102 -15.52 -14.85 -4.55
CA ILE A 102 -16.36 -13.96 -3.74
C ILE A 102 -16.96 -12.85 -4.59
N SER A 103 -17.99 -12.17 -4.06
CA SER A 103 -18.55 -11.01 -4.76
C SER A 103 -17.57 -9.83 -4.80
N LEU A 104 -17.69 -8.95 -5.81
CA LEU A 104 -16.91 -7.71 -5.89
C LEU A 104 -17.07 -6.83 -4.64
N TRP A 105 -18.25 -6.87 -4.01
CA TRP A 105 -18.54 -6.14 -2.77
C TRP A 105 -17.77 -6.71 -1.57
N GLU A 106 -17.61 -8.03 -1.50
CA GLU A 106 -16.78 -8.68 -0.48
C GLU A 106 -15.30 -8.40 -0.70
N ALA A 107 -14.83 -8.46 -1.95
CA ALA A 107 -13.45 -8.09 -2.29
C ALA A 107 -13.15 -6.63 -1.89
N LEU A 108 -14.08 -5.70 -2.14
CA LEU A 108 -13.94 -4.30 -1.74
C LEU A 108 -13.89 -4.13 -0.21
N LYS A 109 -14.78 -4.82 0.53
CA LYS A 109 -14.75 -4.81 2.01
C LYS A 109 -13.44 -5.35 2.55
N MET A 110 -12.91 -6.40 1.92
CA MET A 110 -11.61 -7.00 2.28
C MET A 110 -10.46 -6.02 2.04
N ASP A 111 -10.44 -5.38 0.88
CA ASP A 111 -9.44 -4.37 0.52
C ASP A 111 -9.45 -3.19 1.50
N ILE A 112 -10.64 -2.63 1.80
CA ILE A 112 -10.79 -1.54 2.76
C ILE A 112 -10.38 -1.97 4.17
N ALA A 113 -10.76 -3.16 4.62
CA ALA A 113 -10.39 -3.68 5.94
C ALA A 113 -8.87 -3.85 6.07
N LEU A 114 -8.23 -4.39 5.03
CA LEU A 114 -6.78 -4.56 4.98
C LEU A 114 -6.06 -3.21 4.93
N ALA A 115 -6.53 -2.27 4.11
CA ALA A 115 -5.97 -0.92 4.02
C ALA A 115 -6.10 -0.16 5.34
N ALA A 116 -7.27 -0.21 5.99
CA ALA A 116 -7.48 0.39 7.30
C ALA A 116 -6.59 -0.25 8.38
N PHE A 117 -6.47 -1.59 8.37
CA PHE A 117 -5.58 -2.31 9.26
C PHE A 117 -4.12 -1.87 9.08
N TYR A 118 -3.60 -1.85 7.85
CA TYR A 118 -2.22 -1.42 7.57
C TYR A 118 -2.00 0.05 7.91
N LEU A 119 -2.99 0.92 7.72
CA LEU A 119 -2.89 2.33 8.10
C LEU A 119 -2.71 2.48 9.60
N ILE A 120 -3.57 1.83 10.40
CA ILE A 120 -3.49 1.84 11.86
C ILE A 120 -2.18 1.18 12.33
N TYR A 121 -1.83 0.04 11.75
CA TYR A 121 -0.61 -0.70 12.07
C TYR A 121 0.65 0.10 11.77
N SER A 122 0.74 0.70 10.57
CA SER A 122 1.85 1.56 10.17
C SER A 122 1.97 2.76 11.10
N PHE A 123 0.87 3.42 11.44
CA PHE A 123 0.87 4.52 12.39
C PHE A 123 1.37 4.07 13.77
N ALA A 124 0.82 2.99 14.33
CA ALA A 124 1.23 2.46 15.63
C ALA A 124 2.72 2.06 15.65
N TYR A 125 3.18 1.40 14.59
CA TYR A 125 4.57 0.99 14.46
C TYR A 125 5.51 2.18 14.36
N ASN A 126 5.17 3.20 13.55
CA ASN A 126 5.94 4.43 13.46
C ASN A 126 6.00 5.14 14.83
N CYS A 127 4.88 5.24 15.56
CA CYS A 127 4.87 5.81 16.91
C CYS A 127 5.76 5.04 17.90
N VAL A 128 5.69 3.70 17.88
CA VAL A 128 6.52 2.84 18.74
C VAL A 128 8.00 2.98 18.39
N TYR A 129 8.33 3.06 17.10
CA TYR A 129 9.70 3.23 16.65
C TYR A 129 10.27 4.61 16.99
N ASP A 130 9.48 5.67 16.85
CA ASP A 130 9.87 7.02 17.27
C ASP A 130 10.06 7.11 18.78
N TYR A 131 9.30 6.34 19.57
CA TYR A 131 9.48 6.23 21.02
C TYR A 131 10.74 5.43 21.40
N LEU A 132 11.05 4.34 20.69
CA LEU A 132 12.23 3.49 20.93
C LEU A 132 13.54 4.12 20.43
N PHE A 133 13.48 4.90 19.36
CA PHE A 133 14.60 5.64 18.79
C PHE A 133 14.23 7.13 18.69
N PRO A 134 14.20 7.85 19.82
CA PRO A 134 14.09 9.29 19.78
C PRO A 134 15.20 9.83 18.89
N LEU A 135 14.83 10.57 17.84
CA LEU A 135 15.79 11.37 17.10
C LEU A 135 16.56 12.20 18.12
N PRO A 136 17.90 12.32 18.03
CA PRO A 136 18.61 13.27 18.85
C PRO A 136 17.95 14.62 18.53
N VAL A 137 17.20 15.13 19.51
CA VAL A 137 16.74 16.51 19.51
C VAL A 137 18.01 17.28 19.21
N MET A 138 18.04 17.93 18.04
CA MET A 138 18.98 19.02 17.83
C MET A 138 18.72 19.94 19.00
N ALA A 139 19.57 19.84 20.03
CA ALA A 139 19.60 20.78 21.11
C ALA A 139 19.83 22.12 20.41
N GLU A 140 18.73 22.85 20.20
CA GLU A 140 18.77 24.26 19.86
C GLU A 140 19.48 24.92 21.04
N ALA A 141 20.78 25.11 20.87
CA ALA A 141 21.58 25.98 21.68
C ALA A 141 21.06 27.39 21.42
N HIS A 142 20.20 27.89 22.30
CA HIS A 142 19.99 29.33 22.51
C HIS A 142 19.66 29.59 23.98
#